data_AF-A0A1V1NQD0-F1
#
_entry.id   AF-A0A1V1NQD0-F1
#
_cell.length_a   1.000
_cell.length_b   1.000
_cell.length_c   1.000
_cell.angle_alpha   90.00
_cell.angle_beta   90.00
_cell.angle_gamma   90.00
#
_symmetry.space_group_name_H-M   'P 1'
#
loop_
_entity.id
_entity.type
_entity.pdbx_description
1 polymer ?
#
loop_
_entity_poly.entity_id
_entity_poly.type
_entity_poly.pdbx_seq_one_letter_code
_entity_poly.pdbx_strand_id
1 'polypeptide(L)' 'EEGEKIGRKEGLKEGEIKGMIQMLLLNLKTRLGQLSEKIENQIYSISDIDIITDLVKLSCTCNDETQILSLINNLDNNNP' A
#
# COMPACT_ATOMS: atom_id res chain seq x y z
N GLU A 1 15.57 13.91 25.27
CA GLU A 1 14.60 14.71 24.50
C GLU A 1 14.65 14.47 22.99
N GLU A 2 15.81 14.43 22.33
CA GLU A 2 15.86 14.21 20.86
C GLU A 2 15.45 12.79 20.42
N GLY A 3 15.90 11.75 21.11
CA GLY A 3 15.52 10.36 20.79
C GLY A 3 14.02 10.09 20.90
N GLU A 4 13.33 10.73 21.85
CA GLU A 4 11.87 10.61 22.01
C GLU A 4 11.12 11.29 20.86
N LYS A 5 11.61 12.43 20.38
CA LYS A 5 11.04 13.12 19.21
C LYS A 5 11.23 12.32 17.92
N ILE A 6 12.38 11.68 17.73
CA ILE A 6 12.67 10.83 16.57
C ILE A 6 11.76 9.59 16.61
N GLY A 7 11.73 8.86 17.73
CA GLY A 7 10.89 7.68 17.87
C GLY A 7 9.40 7.97 17.68
N ARG A 8 8.92 9.13 18.14
CA ARG A 8 7.52 9.56 17.90
C ARG A 8 7.25 9.83 16.42
N LYS A 9 8.16 10.46 15.69
CA LYS A 9 8.01 10.73 14.25
C LYS A 9 8.02 9.44 13.44
N GLU A 10 8.93 8.52 13.75
CA GLU A 10 9.02 7.22 13.07
C GLU A 10 7.77 6.38 13.34
N GLY A 11 7.29 6.32 14.59
CA GLY A 11 6.06 5.62 14.94
C GLY A 11 4.81 6.20 14.27
N LEU A 12 4.73 7.53 14.10
CA LEU A 12 3.66 8.17 13.33
C LEU A 12 3.70 7.76 11.85
N LYS A 13 4.88 7.77 11.23
CA LYS A 13 5.07 7.38 9.83
C LYS A 13 4.71 5.89 9.62
N GLU A 14 5.12 5.02 10.54
CA GLU A 14 4.78 3.59 10.47
C GLU A 14 3.27 3.36 10.63
N GLY A 15 2.62 4.08 11.54
CA GLY A 15 1.17 4.02 11.74
C GLY A 15 0.40 4.47 10.50
N GLU A 16 0.88 5.52 9.83
CA GLU A 16 0.30 6.03 8.58
C GLU A 16 0.38 4.99 7.45
N ILE A 17 1.58 4.43 7.22
CA ILE A 17 1.80 3.36 6.24
C ILE A 17 0.86 2.18 6.49
N LYS A 18 0.78 1.70 7.73
CA LYS A 18 -0.11 0.59 8.12
C LYS A 18 -1.58 0.90 7.84
N GLY A 19 -2.04 2.10 8.19
CA GLY A 19 -3.42 2.52 7.93
C GLY A 19 -3.74 2.58 6.43
N MET A 20 -2.81 3.09 5.63
CA MET A 20 -2.99 3.18 4.18
C MET A 20 -2.98 1.81 3.49
N ILE A 21 -2.11 0.89 3.91
CA ILE A 21 -2.12 -0.51 3.45
C ILE A 21 -3.47 -1.17 3.77
N GLN A 22 -3.98 -1.00 4.99
CA GLN A 22 -5.28 -1.55 5.37
C GLN A 22 -6.42 -0.99 4.51
N MET A 23 -6.39 0.31 4.21
CA MET A 23 -7.37 0.96 3.34
C MET A 23 -7.28 0.45 1.90
N LEU A 24 -6.06 0.28 1.37
CA LEU A 24 -5.85 -0.31 0.04
C LEU A 24 -6.43 -1.73 -0.04
N LEU A 25 -6.08 -2.60 0.92
CA LEU A 25 -6.58 -3.96 0.98
C LEU A 25 -8.10 -4.01 1.10
N LEU A 26 -8.69 -3.13 1.91
CA LEU A 26 -10.14 -3.01 2.03
C LEU A 26 -10.78 -2.63 0.70
N ASN A 27 -10.30 -1.59 0.03
CA ASN A 27 -10.83 -1.16 -1.27
C ASN A 27 -10.82 -2.28 -2.30
N LEU A 28 -9.68 -2.98 -2.40
CA LEU A 28 -9.50 -4.07 -3.34
C LEU A 28 -10.38 -5.28 -3.01
N LYS A 29 -10.49 -5.67 -1.74
CA LYS A 29 -11.39 -6.76 -1.30
C LYS A 29 -12.85 -6.40 -1.50
N THR A 30 -13.25 -5.15 -1.25
CA THR A 30 -14.61 -4.69 -1.54
C THR A 30 -14.93 -4.76 -3.03
N ARG A 31 -13.95 -4.46 -3.90
CA ARG A 31 -14.13 -4.43 -5.34
C ARG A 31 -14.10 -5.82 -5.98
N LEU A 32 -13.17 -6.67 -5.57
CA LEU A 32 -12.87 -7.97 -6.18
C LEU A 32 -13.40 -9.17 -5.38
N GLY A 33 -13.90 -8.94 -4.16
CA GLY A 33 -14.37 -9.97 -3.24
C GLY A 33 -13.23 -10.59 -2.43
N GLN A 34 -12.30 -11.26 -3.10
CA GLN A 34 -11.13 -11.87 -2.48
C GLN A 34 -9.86 -11.44 -3.21
N LEU A 35 -8.75 -11.41 -2.47
CA LEU A 35 -7.41 -11.23 -3.02
C LEU A 35 -6.60 -12.49 -2.73
N SER A 36 -5.74 -12.86 -3.67
CA SER A 36 -4.75 -13.90 -3.47
C SER A 36 -3.70 -13.46 -2.46
N GLU A 37 -3.23 -14.41 -1.66
CA GLU A 37 -2.18 -14.20 -0.67
C GLU A 37 -0.91 -13.58 -1.28
N LYS A 38 -0.60 -13.92 -2.54
CA LYS A 38 0.50 -13.34 -3.29
C LYS A 38 0.38 -11.81 -3.41
N ILE A 39 -0.80 -11.32 -3.80
CA ILE A 39 -1.04 -9.88 -3.96
C ILE A 39 -1.04 -9.19 -2.61
N GLU A 40 -1.66 -9.80 -1.59
CA GLU A 40 -1.65 -9.24 -0.23
C GLU A 40 -0.22 -9.08 0.30
N ASN A 41 0.62 -10.10 0.15
CA ASN A 41 2.01 -10.06 0.59
C ASN A 41 2.83 -9.01 -0.14
N GLN A 42 2.60 -8.84 -1.45
CA GLN A 42 3.24 -7.75 -2.20
C GLN A 42 2.82 -6.38 -1.68
N ILE A 43 1.53 -6.16 -1.43
CA ILE A 43 1.03 -4.90 -0.85
C ILE A 43 1.65 -4.65 0.53
N TYR A 44 1.72 -5.68 1.39
CA TYR A 44 2.34 -5.55 2.72
C TYR A 44 3.84 -5.26 2.67
N SER A 45 4.53 -5.60 1.58
CA SER A 45 5.96 -5.30 1.41
C SER A 45 6.25 -3.86 1.00
N ILE A 46 5.22 -3.06 0.64
CA ILE A 46 5.40 -1.68 0.23
C ILE A 46 5.64 -0.80 1.48
N SER A 47 6.79 -0.14 1.52
CA SER A 47 7.15 0.81 2.60
C SER A 47 7.10 2.28 2.18
N ASP A 48 6.91 2.54 0.90
CA ASP A 48 6.83 3.90 0.36
C ASP A 48 5.39 4.41 0.39
N ILE A 49 5.17 5.48 1.16
CA ILE A 49 3.85 6.08 1.34
C ILE A 49 3.29 6.67 0.06
N ASP A 50 4.14 7.18 -0.84
CA ASP A 50 3.69 7.79 -2.09
C ASP A 50 3.16 6.70 -3.04
N ILE A 51 3.85 5.56 -3.11
CA ILE A 51 3.40 4.37 -3.86
C ILE A 51 2.07 3.87 -3.29
N ILE A 52 1.94 3.73 -1.96
CA ILE A 52 0.69 3.27 -1.34
C ILE A 52 -0.45 4.26 -1.64
N THR A 53 -0.17 5.57 -1.58
CA THR A 53 -1.15 6.62 -1.88
C THR A 53 -1.71 6.50 -3.29
N ASP A 54 -0.84 6.28 -4.27
CA ASP A 54 -1.27 6.17 -5.66
C ASP A 54 -1.98 4.84 -5.92
N LEU A 55 -1.53 3.75 -5.30
CA LEU A 55 -2.27 2.47 -5.34
C LEU A 55 -3.67 2.61 -4.73
N VAL A 56 -3.84 3.34 -3.62
CA VAL A 56 -5.17 3.58 -3.04
C VAL A 56 -6.08 4.30 -4.03
N LYS A 57 -5.59 5.36 -4.70
CA LYS A 57 -6.38 6.10 -5.71
C LYS A 57 -6.78 5.20 -6.90
N LEU A 58 -5.83 4.40 -7.39
CA LEU A 58 -6.02 3.55 -8.57
C LEU A 58 -6.75 2.23 -8.26
N SER A 59 -6.81 1.80 -7.00
CA SER A 59 -7.48 0.57 -6.57
C SER A 59 -8.96 0.55 -6.98
N CYS A 60 -9.62 1.71 -6.98
CA CYS A 60 -11.02 1.87 -7.34
C CYS A 60 -11.32 1.61 -8.82
N THR A 61 -10.30 1.61 -9.69
CA THR A 61 -10.45 1.35 -11.13
C THR A 61 -10.06 -0.07 -11.53
N CYS A 62 -9.49 -0.86 -10.61
CA CYS A 62 -9.10 -2.24 -10.86
C CYS A 62 -10.33 -3.15 -10.93
N ASN A 63 -10.31 -4.10 -11.86
CA ASN A 63 -11.39 -5.08 -12.07
C ASN A 63 -10.93 -6.52 -11.87
N ASP A 64 -9.62 -6.75 -11.76
CA ASP A 64 -9.02 -8.05 -11.48
C ASP A 64 -7.63 -7.89 -10.84
N GLU A 65 -7.07 -9.00 -10.36
CA GLU A 65 -5.75 -9.04 -9.72
C GLU A 65 -4.59 -8.76 -10.68
N THR A 66 -4.73 -9.07 -11.97
CA THR A 66 -3.67 -8.84 -12.96
C THR A 66 -3.43 -7.35 -13.15
N GLN A 67 -4.50 -6.55 -13.12
CA GLN A 67 -4.41 -5.09 -13.14
C GLN A 67 -3.70 -4.53 -11.91
N ILE A 68 -4.00 -5.05 -10.72
CA ILE A 68 -3.33 -4.65 -9.47
C ILE A 68 -1.84 -4.99 -9.54
N LEU A 69 -1.51 -6.21 -9.96
CA LEU A 69 -0.13 -6.67 -10.09
C LEU A 69 0.67 -5.78 -11.05
N SER A 70 0.06 -5.41 -12.19
CA SER A 70 0.66 -4.49 -13.15
C SER A 70 0.92 -3.10 -12.54
N LEU A 71 -0.04 -2.57 -11.78
CA LEU A 71 0.14 -1.28 -11.08
C LEU A 71 1.28 -1.31 -10.07
N ILE A 72 1.33 -2.35 -9.22
CA ILE A 72 2.40 -2.53 -8.24
C ILE A 72 3.76 -2.56 -8.94
N ASN A 73 3.91 -3.40 -9.96
CA ASN A 73 5.17 -3.52 -10.70
C ASN A 73 5.57 -2.22 -11.42
N ASN A 74 4.61 -1.48 -11.97
CA ASN A 74 4.91 -0.22 -12.66
C ASN A 74 5.35 0.88 -11.69
N LEU A 75 4.74 0.97 -10.50
CA LEU A 75 5.10 2.00 -9.52
C LEU A 75 6.43 1.68 -8.84
N ASP A 76 6.72 0.41 -8.58
CA ASP A 76 7.99 -0.05 -8.00
C ASP A 76 9.18 0.24 -8.94
N ASN A 77 8.99 0.09 -10.26
CA ASN A 77 10.05 0.37 -11.25
C ASN A 77 10.27 1.86 -11.55
N ASN A 78 9.38 2.76 -11.10
CA ASN A 78 9.49 4.21 -11.36
C ASN A 78 10.04 5.01 -10.17
N ASN A 79 10.32 4.36 -9.03
CA ASN A 79 11.02 4.95 -7.89
C ASN A 79 12.45 4.35 -7.80
N PRO A 80 13.48 5.00 -8.38
CA PRO A 80 14.87 4.53 -8.31
C PRO A 80 15.50 4.63 -6.92
#